data_AF-A0A5H2XJJ9-F1
#
_entry.id   AF-A0A5H2XJJ9-F1
#
_cell.length_a   1.000
_cell.length_b   1.000
_cell.length_c   1.000
_cell.angle_alpha   90.00
_cell.angle_beta   90.00
_cell.angle_gamma   90.00
#
_symmetry.space_group_name_H-M   'P 1'
#
loop_
_entity.id
_entity.type
_entity.pdbx_description
1 polymer ?
#
loop_
_entity_poly.entity_id
_entity_poly.type
_entity_poly.pdbx_seq_one_letter_code
_entity_poly.pdbx_strand_id
1 'polypeptide(L)'
;ISTKSRDDVNRLFAERYKHWKSDLHHHFQAYDDPQVALQEGCPKELEGREDSWEWLCAHFQAPEFANKAQVNKGNRKKKTLLHHSGSRPFSYRMDARRGVQVPEIDVFGDVYVRPGNELAESLHTTMVERSQLVLQESASQLPPETPIESVAPPQDAGFQILTETLDQTLGRRPGTYCRGMGNARRREPRPRSSAVFTSGHCFDSTYGHS
;
A
#
# COMPACT_ATOMS: atom_id res chain seq x y z
N ILE A 1 -15.54 14.54 31.46
CA ILE A 1 -15.70 14.37 29.99
C ILE A 1 -14.31 14.45 29.39
N SER A 2 -13.74 13.34 28.91
CA SER A 2 -12.38 13.33 28.36
C SER A 2 -12.37 14.06 27.01
N THR A 3 -11.69 15.21 26.96
CA THR A 3 -11.53 16.00 25.73
C THR A 3 -10.53 15.29 24.82
N LYS A 4 -11.02 14.71 23.72
CA LYS A 4 -10.15 14.15 22.66
C LYS A 4 -9.26 15.26 22.12
N SER A 5 -7.97 15.00 21.96
CA SER A 5 -7.03 15.98 21.40
C SER A 5 -7.36 16.26 19.93
N ARG A 6 -6.92 17.42 19.41
CA ARG A 6 -7.07 17.75 17.98
C ARG A 6 -6.48 16.65 17.09
N ASP A 7 -5.37 16.07 17.50
CA ASP A 7 -4.68 15.03 16.75
C ASP A 7 -5.46 13.72 16.77
N ASP A 8 -6.11 13.38 17.89
CA ASP A 8 -7.03 12.23 17.97
C ASP A 8 -8.23 12.41 17.05
N VAL A 9 -8.79 13.61 16.99
CA VAL A 9 -9.93 13.95 16.13
C VAL A 9 -9.52 13.87 14.66
N ASN A 10 -8.39 14.46 14.28
CA ASN A 10 -7.86 14.40 12.91
C ASN A 10 -7.53 12.97 12.48
N ARG A 11 -6.96 12.15 13.37
CA ARG A 11 -6.73 10.73 13.12
C ARG A 11 -8.05 10.01 12.86
N LEU A 12 -9.09 10.26 13.67
CA LEU A 12 -10.40 9.63 13.51
C LEU A 12 -11.05 10.00 12.17
N PHE A 13 -10.99 11.27 11.77
CA PHE A 13 -11.47 11.72 10.48
C PHE A 13 -10.69 11.11 9.32
N ALA A 14 -9.36 11.03 9.42
CA ALA A 14 -8.53 10.41 8.41
C ALA A 14 -8.84 8.92 8.23
N GLU A 15 -9.04 8.17 9.32
CA GLU A 15 -9.40 6.75 9.25
C GLU A 15 -10.78 6.52 8.65
N ARG A 16 -11.78 7.33 9.02
CA ARG A 16 -13.12 7.28 8.41
C ARG A 16 -13.06 7.64 6.93
N TYR A 17 -12.33 8.69 6.56
CA TYR A 17 -12.19 9.12 5.18
C TYR A 17 -11.42 8.12 4.29
N LYS A 18 -10.57 7.27 4.86
CA LYS A 18 -9.88 6.23 4.07
C LYS A 18 -10.82 5.16 3.54
N HIS A 19 -11.89 4.85 4.26
CA HIS A 19 -12.71 3.67 4.00
C HIS A 19 -14.17 3.99 3.63
N TRP A 20 -14.64 5.22 3.89
CA TRP A 20 -16.06 5.58 3.78
C TRP A 20 -16.76 5.13 2.49
N LYS A 21 -16.17 5.35 1.30
CA LYS A 21 -16.81 4.92 0.03
C LYS A 21 -16.93 3.40 -0.06
N SER A 22 -15.90 2.68 0.39
CA SER A 22 -15.91 1.21 0.37
C SER A 22 -16.90 0.67 1.40
N ASP A 23 -16.99 1.29 2.57
CA ASP A 23 -17.87 0.88 3.65
C ASP A 23 -19.34 1.10 3.26
N LEU A 24 -19.67 2.26 2.70
CA LEU A 24 -21.02 2.55 2.20
C LEU A 24 -21.42 1.64 1.03
N HIS A 25 -20.50 1.32 0.13
CA HIS A 25 -20.77 0.36 -0.94
C HIS A 25 -20.96 -1.06 -0.39
N HIS A 26 -20.19 -1.49 0.62
CA HIS A 26 -20.42 -2.78 1.28
C HIS A 26 -21.76 -2.81 2.01
N HIS A 27 -22.13 -1.72 2.69
CA HIS A 27 -23.43 -1.59 3.33
C HIS A 27 -24.57 -1.70 2.31
N PHE A 28 -24.45 -0.99 1.18
CA PHE A 28 -25.39 -1.14 0.05
C PHE A 28 -25.48 -2.60 -0.45
N GLN A 29 -24.35 -3.29 -0.59
CA GLN A 29 -24.30 -4.69 -1.04
C GLN A 29 -24.85 -5.71 -0.02
N ALA A 30 -25.13 -5.31 1.22
CA ALA A 30 -25.74 -6.19 2.21
C ALA A 30 -27.24 -6.43 1.94
N TYR A 31 -27.84 -5.64 1.05
CA TYR A 31 -29.23 -5.75 0.62
C TYR A 31 -29.30 -6.46 -0.73
N ASP A 32 -30.17 -7.47 -0.85
CA ASP A 32 -30.39 -8.18 -2.13
C ASP A 32 -31.15 -7.32 -3.14
N ASP A 33 -32.05 -6.45 -2.65
CA ASP A 33 -32.85 -5.54 -3.47
C ASP A 33 -32.36 -4.08 -3.29
N PRO A 34 -31.86 -3.44 -4.37
CA PRO A 34 -31.47 -2.03 -4.33
C PRO A 34 -32.57 -1.06 -3.90
N GLN A 35 -33.84 -1.40 -4.12
CA GLN A 35 -34.97 -0.56 -3.68
C GLN A 35 -35.13 -0.61 -2.16
N VAL A 36 -34.96 -1.79 -1.55
CA VAL A 36 -34.93 -1.93 -0.09
C VAL A 36 -33.72 -1.21 0.49
N ALA A 37 -32.55 -1.31 -0.16
CA ALA A 37 -31.36 -0.57 0.24
C ALA A 37 -31.57 0.95 0.22
N LEU A 38 -32.29 1.46 -0.78
CA LEU A 38 -32.61 2.88 -0.89
C LEU A 38 -33.57 3.35 0.22
N GLN A 39 -34.64 2.60 0.46
CA GLN A 39 -35.72 3.01 1.38
C GLN A 39 -35.37 2.80 2.85
N GLU A 40 -34.78 1.66 3.19
CA GLU A 40 -34.54 1.23 4.57
C GLU A 40 -33.05 1.14 4.92
N GLY A 41 -32.18 1.27 3.92
CA GLY A 41 -30.75 1.06 4.07
C GLY A 41 -29.93 2.30 4.38
N CYS A 42 -30.53 3.47 4.61
CA CYS A 42 -29.78 4.68 4.96
C CYS A 42 -28.98 4.46 6.26
N PRO A 43 -27.63 4.53 6.22
CA PRO A 43 -26.81 4.38 7.42
C PRO A 43 -27.09 5.51 8.41
N LYS A 44 -26.95 5.24 9.72
CA LYS A 44 -27.13 6.24 10.78
C LYS A 44 -26.22 7.47 10.59
N GLU A 45 -25.05 7.29 9.98
CA GLU A 45 -24.12 8.38 9.67
C GLU A 45 -24.66 9.38 8.63
N LEU A 46 -25.69 8.98 7.86
CA LEU A 46 -26.36 9.76 6.84
C LEU A 46 -27.81 10.12 7.22
N GLU A 47 -28.24 9.87 8.46
CA GLU A 47 -29.54 10.32 8.97
C GLU A 47 -29.67 11.86 8.85
N GLY A 48 -30.77 12.35 8.29
CA GLY A 48 -30.98 13.75 7.93
C GLY A 48 -30.25 14.20 6.65
N ARG A 49 -29.64 13.27 5.90
CA ARG A 49 -29.00 13.45 4.58
C ARG A 49 -29.39 12.30 3.64
N GLU A 50 -30.67 11.98 3.62
CA GLU A 50 -31.25 10.88 2.83
C GLU A 50 -31.02 11.09 1.33
N ASP A 51 -30.98 12.34 0.87
CA ASP A 51 -30.62 12.75 -0.50
C ASP A 51 -29.21 12.27 -0.91
N SER A 52 -28.27 12.33 0.03
CA SER A 52 -26.89 11.87 -0.17
C SER A 52 -26.83 10.35 -0.27
N TRP A 53 -27.65 9.64 0.50
CA TRP A 53 -27.78 8.19 0.41
C TRP A 53 -28.42 7.77 -0.91
N GLU A 54 -29.50 8.44 -1.33
CA GLU A 54 -30.15 8.21 -2.62
C GLU A 54 -29.17 8.38 -3.78
N TRP A 55 -28.39 9.46 -3.78
CA TRP A 55 -27.36 9.68 -4.79
C TRP A 55 -26.31 8.56 -4.79
N LEU A 56 -25.88 8.08 -3.61
CA LEU A 56 -24.92 6.97 -3.51
C LEU A 56 -25.50 5.66 -4.02
N CYS A 57 -26.74 5.34 -3.69
CA CYS A 57 -27.45 4.17 -4.23
C CYS A 57 -27.54 4.23 -5.75
N ALA A 58 -27.89 5.38 -6.33
CA ALA A 58 -27.90 5.58 -7.77
C ALA A 58 -26.51 5.42 -8.39
N HIS A 59 -25.48 5.98 -7.74
CA HIS A 59 -24.08 5.86 -8.17
C HIS A 59 -23.59 4.40 -8.18
N PHE A 60 -23.91 3.61 -7.14
CA PHE A 60 -23.51 2.21 -7.05
C PHE A 60 -24.22 1.32 -8.08
N GLN A 61 -25.45 1.66 -8.44
CA GLN A 61 -26.23 0.96 -9.47
C GLN A 61 -25.85 1.37 -10.89
N ALA A 62 -25.23 2.54 -11.08
CA ALA A 62 -24.84 3.03 -12.40
C ALA A 62 -23.98 1.99 -13.13
N PRO A 63 -24.28 1.63 -14.40
CA PRO A 63 -23.56 0.59 -15.13
C PRO A 63 -22.05 0.81 -15.18
N GLU A 64 -21.61 2.05 -15.31
CA GLU A 64 -20.19 2.41 -15.30
C GLU A 64 -19.49 2.02 -14.00
N PHE A 65 -20.12 2.27 -12.86
CA PHE A 65 -19.59 1.91 -11.56
C PHE A 65 -19.63 0.40 -11.35
N ALA A 66 -20.78 -0.25 -11.61
CA ALA A 66 -20.95 -1.69 -11.43
C ALA A 66 -19.93 -2.49 -12.26
N ASN A 67 -19.77 -2.13 -13.53
CA ASN A 67 -18.78 -2.76 -14.41
C ASN A 67 -17.35 -2.57 -13.88
N LYS A 68 -16.99 -1.35 -13.48
CA LYS A 68 -15.65 -1.05 -12.93
C LYS A 68 -15.40 -1.79 -11.62
N ALA A 69 -16.40 -1.86 -10.74
CA ALA A 69 -16.32 -2.57 -9.47
C ALA A 69 -16.12 -4.09 -9.70
N GLN A 70 -16.87 -4.69 -10.63
CA GLN A 70 -16.73 -6.10 -11.00
C GLN A 70 -15.34 -6.41 -11.58
N VAL A 71 -14.87 -5.60 -12.53
CA VAL A 71 -13.52 -5.74 -13.10
C VAL A 71 -12.44 -5.60 -12.02
N ASN A 72 -12.56 -4.60 -11.14
CA ASN A 72 -11.63 -4.40 -10.02
C ASN A 72 -11.63 -5.57 -9.03
N LYS A 73 -12.81 -6.13 -8.72
CA LYS A 73 -12.94 -7.34 -7.88
C LYS A 73 -12.26 -8.53 -8.53
N GLY A 74 -12.46 -8.74 -9.83
CA GLY A 74 -11.77 -9.78 -10.61
C GLY A 74 -10.25 -9.59 -10.64
N ASN A 75 -9.78 -8.37 -10.86
CA ASN A 75 -8.35 -8.03 -10.85
C ASN A 75 -7.73 -8.21 -9.45
N ARG A 76 -8.47 -7.89 -8.39
CA ARG A 76 -8.03 -8.09 -7.01
C ARG A 76 -7.87 -9.57 -6.68
N LYS A 77 -8.79 -10.43 -7.12
CA LYS A 77 -8.70 -11.90 -6.97
C LYS A 77 -7.47 -12.50 -7.66
N LYS A 78 -6.97 -11.88 -8.73
CA LYS A 78 -5.78 -12.32 -9.48
C LYS A 78 -4.45 -11.91 -8.83
N LYS A 79 -4.47 -11.02 -7.83
CA LYS A 79 -3.24 -10.55 -7.17
C LYS A 79 -2.75 -11.59 -6.18
N THR A 80 -1.50 -12.02 -6.36
CA THR A 80 -0.81 -12.94 -5.44
C THR A 80 -0.46 -12.29 -4.11
N LEU A 81 -0.15 -10.99 -4.13
CA LEU A 81 0.09 -10.17 -2.95
C LEU A 81 -0.78 -8.91 -3.02
N LEU A 82 -1.43 -8.59 -1.91
CA LEU A 82 -2.24 -7.39 -1.76
C LEU A 82 -1.39 -6.29 -1.13
N HIS A 83 -1.44 -5.10 -1.73
CA HIS A 83 -0.80 -3.88 -1.20
C HIS A 83 -1.85 -3.09 -0.43
N HIS A 84 -1.56 -2.72 0.82
CA HIS A 84 -2.51 -2.05 1.74
C HIS A 84 -2.08 -0.64 2.13
N SER A 85 -0.91 -0.21 1.69
CA SER A 85 -0.28 1.03 2.13
C SER A 85 -0.85 2.33 1.51
N GLY A 86 -2.11 2.32 1.06
CA GLY A 86 -2.78 3.49 0.46
C GLY A 86 -2.05 4.04 -0.77
N SER A 87 -2.10 5.36 -0.96
CA SER A 87 -1.52 6.07 -2.12
C SER A 87 -0.06 6.47 -1.97
N ARG A 88 0.57 6.29 -0.79
CA ARG A 88 1.97 6.68 -0.58
C ARG A 88 2.89 5.76 -1.40
N PRO A 89 3.71 6.31 -2.32
CA PRO A 89 4.61 5.50 -3.13
C PRO A 89 5.66 4.80 -2.26
N PHE A 90 6.14 3.66 -2.75
CA PHE A 90 7.20 2.88 -2.12
C PHE A 90 8.47 3.73 -1.83
N SER A 91 8.83 4.65 -2.74
CA SER A 91 9.99 5.55 -2.57
C SER A 91 9.93 6.42 -1.32
N TYR A 92 8.77 7.03 -1.03
CA TYR A 92 8.58 7.84 0.17
C TYR A 92 8.70 7.02 1.46
N ARG A 93 8.38 5.73 1.41
CA ARG A 93 8.50 4.80 2.54
C ARG A 93 9.94 4.36 2.76
N MET A 94 10.71 4.23 1.67
CA MET A 94 12.15 4.02 1.74
C MET A 94 12.87 5.23 2.35
N ASP A 95 12.49 6.45 1.97
CA ASP A 95 13.11 7.67 2.51
C ASP A 95 12.91 7.81 4.02
N ALA A 96 11.76 7.37 4.55
CA ALA A 96 11.47 7.39 5.99
C ALA A 96 12.36 6.42 6.81
N ARG A 97 13.10 5.52 6.16
CA ARG A 97 13.97 4.52 6.78
C ARG A 97 15.45 4.70 6.43
N ARG A 98 15.84 5.90 6.04
CA ARG A 98 17.26 6.25 5.85
C ARG A 98 18.01 5.97 7.16
N GLY A 99 19.06 5.16 7.09
CA GLY A 99 19.86 4.76 8.25
C GLY A 99 19.54 3.38 8.82
N VAL A 100 18.45 2.74 8.38
CA VAL A 100 18.21 1.31 8.64
C VAL A 100 19.09 0.47 7.71
N GLN A 101 19.60 -0.66 8.18
CA GLN A 101 20.51 -1.52 7.43
C GLN A 101 19.83 -2.24 6.24
N VAL A 102 18.56 -2.68 6.39
CA VAL A 102 17.78 -3.38 5.34
C VAL A 102 16.36 -2.80 5.17
N PRO A 103 16.23 -1.51 4.80
CA PRO A 103 14.96 -0.80 4.80
C PRO A 103 13.92 -1.41 3.84
N GLU A 104 14.35 -2.12 2.79
CA GLU A 104 13.46 -2.84 1.87
C GLU A 104 12.56 -3.86 2.56
N ILE A 105 13.10 -4.59 3.54
CA ILE A 105 12.39 -5.68 4.22
C ILE A 105 11.35 -5.08 5.17
N ASP A 106 11.71 -4.04 5.91
CA ASP A 106 10.77 -3.33 6.77
C ASP A 106 9.65 -2.65 5.94
N VAL A 107 9.99 -2.03 4.80
CA VAL A 107 8.96 -1.47 3.91
C VAL A 107 8.06 -2.59 3.38
N PHE A 108 8.59 -3.77 3.06
CA PHE A 108 7.76 -4.90 2.68
C PHE A 108 6.79 -5.29 3.80
N GLY A 109 7.28 -5.36 5.05
CA GLY A 109 6.48 -5.55 6.25
C GLY A 109 5.27 -4.62 6.30
N ASP A 110 5.50 -3.31 6.26
CA ASP A 110 4.44 -2.29 6.28
C ASP A 110 3.44 -2.39 5.14
N VAL A 111 3.93 -2.79 3.97
CA VAL A 111 3.19 -2.67 2.72
C VAL A 111 2.38 -3.92 2.41
N TYR A 112 2.86 -5.08 2.84
CA TYR A 112 2.35 -6.41 2.44
C TYR A 112 1.97 -7.31 3.61
N VAL A 113 2.48 -7.12 4.81
CA VAL A 113 2.12 -7.99 5.95
C VAL A 113 0.85 -7.47 6.63
N ARG A 114 -0.17 -8.33 6.76
CA ARG A 114 -1.34 -8.12 7.61
C ARG A 114 -1.78 -9.44 8.23
N PRO A 115 -2.40 -9.41 9.42
CA PRO A 115 -3.00 -10.58 10.03
C PRO A 115 -3.93 -11.32 9.06
N GLY A 116 -3.75 -12.63 8.94
CA GLY A 116 -4.57 -13.50 8.10
C GLY A 116 -4.10 -13.60 6.64
N ASN A 117 -2.94 -13.03 6.30
CA ASN A 117 -2.27 -13.26 5.02
C ASN A 117 -0.99 -14.08 5.24
N GLU A 118 -1.18 -15.40 5.41
CA GLU A 118 -0.10 -16.35 5.72
C GLU A 118 1.05 -16.29 4.72
N LEU A 119 0.77 -16.09 3.43
CA LEU A 119 1.80 -16.00 2.40
C LEU A 119 2.68 -14.77 2.59
N ALA A 120 2.09 -13.60 2.86
CA ALA A 120 2.87 -12.39 3.08
C ALA A 120 3.65 -12.43 4.40
N GLU A 121 3.07 -13.03 5.44
CA GLU A 121 3.75 -13.27 6.72
C GLU A 121 4.95 -14.21 6.52
N SER A 122 4.76 -15.36 5.85
CA SER A 122 5.82 -16.31 5.52
C SER A 122 6.96 -15.68 4.71
N LEU A 123 6.62 -14.90 3.68
CA LEU A 123 7.60 -14.18 2.86
C LEU A 123 8.42 -13.20 3.71
N HIS A 124 7.75 -12.41 4.55
CA HIS A 124 8.43 -11.43 5.41
C HIS A 124 9.34 -12.10 6.43
N THR A 125 8.88 -13.17 7.10
CA THR A 125 9.70 -13.96 8.02
C THR A 125 10.97 -14.49 7.33
N THR A 126 10.81 -15.09 6.14
CA THR A 126 11.94 -15.58 5.35
C THR A 126 12.92 -14.46 4.99
N MET A 127 12.43 -13.28 4.62
CA MET A 127 13.28 -12.12 4.31
C MET A 127 14.05 -11.65 5.55
N VAL A 128 13.39 -11.56 6.71
CA VAL A 128 14.02 -11.19 7.98
C VAL A 128 15.12 -12.18 8.35
N GLU A 129 14.85 -13.49 8.29
CA GLU A 129 15.83 -14.54 8.57
C GLU A 129 17.06 -14.42 7.64
N ARG A 130 16.85 -14.29 6.33
CA ARG A 130 17.95 -14.11 5.36
C ARG A 130 18.74 -12.84 5.63
N SER A 131 18.09 -11.75 6.04
CA SER A 131 18.79 -10.51 6.37
C SER A 131 19.69 -10.65 7.59
N GLN A 132 19.25 -11.37 8.62
CA GLN A 132 20.07 -11.64 9.80
C GLN A 132 21.31 -12.45 9.44
N LEU A 133 21.18 -13.45 8.56
CA LEU A 133 22.32 -14.23 8.07
C LEU A 133 23.33 -13.36 7.31
N VAL A 134 22.87 -12.50 6.40
CA VAL A 134 23.75 -11.59 5.65
C VAL A 134 24.47 -10.61 6.58
N LEU A 135 23.77 -10.08 7.59
CA LEU A 135 24.35 -9.19 8.59
C LEU A 135 25.40 -9.90 9.45
N GLN A 136 25.11 -11.13 9.87
CA GLN A 136 26.04 -11.96 10.64
C GLN A 136 27.30 -12.34 9.84
N GLU A 137 27.13 -12.71 8.57
CA GLU A 137 28.25 -12.99 7.66
C GLU A 137 29.11 -11.75 7.46
N SER A 138 28.49 -10.59 7.25
CA SER A 138 29.20 -9.31 7.10
C SER A 138 29.97 -8.93 8.37
N ALA A 139 29.38 -9.15 9.55
CA ALA A 139 30.02 -8.89 10.83
C ALA A 139 31.24 -9.82 11.06
N SER A 140 31.18 -11.06 10.57
CA SER A 140 32.27 -12.03 10.69
C SER A 140 33.51 -11.66 9.85
N GLN A 141 33.37 -10.77 8.87
CA GLN A 141 34.49 -10.24 8.08
C GLN A 141 35.19 -9.04 8.75
N LEU A 142 34.66 -8.54 9.86
CA LEU A 142 35.19 -7.42 10.63
C LEU A 142 35.83 -7.90 11.94
N PRO A 143 36.73 -7.10 12.57
CA PRO A 143 37.31 -7.44 13.86
C PRO A 143 36.24 -7.68 14.93
N PRO A 144 36.45 -8.61 15.90
CA PRO A 144 35.44 -9.00 16.89
C PRO A 144 34.86 -7.87 17.77
N GLU A 145 35.50 -6.70 17.77
CA GLU A 145 35.17 -5.54 18.59
C GLU A 145 34.12 -4.60 17.95
N THR A 146 33.69 -4.83 16.70
CA THR A 146 32.66 -3.98 16.07
C THR A 146 31.24 -4.42 16.41
N PRO A 147 30.37 -3.55 16.96
CA PRO A 147 28.96 -3.86 17.18
C PRO A 147 28.26 -4.21 15.85
N ILE A 148 27.45 -5.27 15.83
CA ILE A 148 26.65 -5.69 14.66
C ILE A 148 25.77 -4.55 14.11
N GLU A 149 25.31 -3.65 15.00
CA GLU A 149 24.51 -2.48 14.64
C GLU A 149 25.28 -1.46 13.76
N SER A 150 26.61 -1.53 13.73
CA SER A 150 27.50 -0.65 12.96
C SER A 150 27.95 -1.21 11.61
N VAL A 151 27.58 -2.46 11.31
CA VAL A 151 27.97 -3.13 10.06
C VAL A 151 27.08 -2.64 8.94
N ALA A 152 27.67 -2.00 7.94
CA ALA A 152 26.95 -1.68 6.71
C ALA A 152 26.82 -2.98 5.89
N PRO A 153 25.59 -3.49 5.64
CA PRO A 153 25.43 -4.62 4.74
C PRO A 153 25.96 -4.30 3.34
N PRO A 154 26.24 -5.33 2.52
CA PRO A 154 26.53 -5.15 1.11
C PRO A 154 25.46 -4.26 0.45
N GLN A 155 25.91 -3.40 -0.46
CA GLN A 155 25.00 -2.50 -1.17
C GLN A 155 23.91 -3.33 -1.89
N ASP A 156 22.66 -2.91 -1.74
CA ASP A 156 21.47 -3.59 -2.26
C ASP A 156 21.13 -4.96 -1.65
N ALA A 157 21.76 -5.38 -0.53
CA ALA A 157 21.45 -6.67 0.11
C ALA A 157 19.96 -6.86 0.42
N GLY A 158 19.31 -5.83 1.00
CA GLY A 158 17.87 -5.87 1.29
C GLY A 158 17.02 -6.08 0.02
N PHE A 159 17.43 -5.48 -1.09
CA PHE A 159 16.75 -5.66 -2.38
C PHE A 159 16.98 -7.06 -2.96
N GLN A 160 18.22 -7.58 -2.90
CA GLN A 160 18.53 -8.93 -3.35
C GLN A 160 17.73 -9.96 -2.57
N ILE A 161 17.75 -9.90 -1.24
CA ILE A 161 16.96 -10.77 -0.36
C ILE A 161 15.48 -10.73 -0.75
N LEU A 162 14.89 -9.54 -0.84
CA LEU A 162 13.48 -9.37 -1.19
C LEU A 162 13.16 -9.99 -2.55
N THR A 163 13.98 -9.73 -3.58
CA THR A 163 13.70 -10.22 -4.94
C THR A 163 13.92 -11.72 -5.09
N GLU A 164 14.95 -12.27 -4.47
CA GLU A 164 15.22 -13.71 -4.45
C GLU A 164 14.11 -14.47 -3.74
N THR A 165 13.69 -14.02 -2.56
CA THR A 165 12.60 -14.66 -1.80
C THR A 165 11.31 -14.64 -2.62
N LEU A 166 10.97 -13.52 -3.25
CA LEU A 166 9.77 -13.45 -4.10
C LEU A 166 9.87 -14.33 -5.35
N ASP A 167 11.03 -14.37 -6.02
CA ASP A 167 11.23 -15.19 -7.21
C ASP A 167 11.21 -16.70 -6.87
N GLN A 168 11.73 -17.09 -5.69
CA GLN A 168 11.68 -18.47 -5.18
C GLN A 168 10.24 -18.90 -4.85
N THR A 169 9.48 -18.08 -4.11
CA THR A 169 8.14 -18.46 -3.63
C THR A 169 7.06 -18.26 -4.69
N LEU A 170 7.11 -17.16 -5.45
CA LEU A 170 6.04 -16.80 -6.40
C LEU A 170 6.38 -17.17 -7.85
N GLY A 171 7.62 -17.57 -8.10
CA GLY A 171 8.18 -17.81 -9.42
C GLY A 171 8.63 -16.53 -10.11
N ARG A 172 9.74 -16.64 -10.84
CA ARG A 172 10.32 -15.54 -11.60
C ARG A 172 9.46 -15.18 -12.80
N ARG A 173 8.94 -13.95 -12.83
CA ARG A 173 8.27 -13.40 -14.02
C ARG A 173 9.30 -13.00 -15.09
N PRO A 174 9.11 -13.33 -16.39
CA PRO A 174 9.93 -12.80 -17.48
C PRO A 174 9.92 -11.26 -17.52
N GLY A 175 11.06 -10.66 -17.87
CA GLY A 175 11.23 -9.20 -18.00
C GLY A 175 11.78 -8.51 -16.75
N THR A 176 11.54 -7.20 -16.63
CA THR A 176 12.16 -6.34 -15.61
C THR A 176 11.36 -6.20 -14.32
N TYR A 177 10.15 -6.76 -14.22
CA TYR A 177 9.29 -6.60 -13.03
C TYR A 177 9.36 -7.81 -12.10
N CYS A 178 9.48 -7.54 -10.80
CA CYS A 178 9.36 -8.55 -9.75
C CYS A 178 7.88 -8.91 -9.53
N ARG A 179 7.57 -10.20 -9.45
CA ARG A 179 6.20 -10.67 -9.16
C ARG A 179 5.82 -10.23 -7.74
N GLY A 180 4.57 -9.83 -7.54
CA GLY A 180 4.07 -9.35 -6.24
C GLY A 180 4.33 -7.86 -5.93
N MET A 181 5.24 -7.19 -6.64
CA MET A 181 5.66 -5.80 -6.35
C MET A 181 4.94 -4.73 -7.17
N GLY A 182 4.08 -5.11 -8.12
CA GLY A 182 3.44 -4.17 -9.05
C GLY A 182 4.46 -3.36 -9.86
N ASN A 183 4.12 -2.11 -10.19
CA ASN A 183 5.04 -1.19 -10.87
C ASN A 183 6.03 -0.50 -9.92
N ALA A 184 5.97 -0.81 -8.62
CA ALA A 184 6.74 -0.11 -7.60
C ALA A 184 8.24 -0.40 -7.70
N ARG A 185 8.64 -1.57 -8.22
CA ARG A 185 10.06 -1.92 -8.39
C ARG A 185 10.35 -2.74 -9.65
N ARG A 186 11.52 -2.48 -10.24
CA ARG A 186 12.12 -3.18 -11.37
C ARG A 186 13.47 -3.78 -10.96
N ARG A 187 13.88 -4.86 -11.62
CA ARG A 187 15.13 -5.60 -11.38
C ARG A 187 16.39 -4.82 -11.74
N GLU A 188 16.33 -4.01 -12.79
CA GLU A 188 17.44 -3.16 -13.22
C GLU A 188 17.22 -1.71 -12.76
N PRO A 189 18.22 -1.07 -12.14
CA PRO A 189 18.23 0.38 -11.98
C PRO A 189 18.12 1.04 -13.35
N ARG A 190 17.21 2.02 -13.52
CA ARG A 190 17.30 2.89 -14.70
C ARG A 190 18.67 3.58 -14.66
N PRO A 191 19.37 3.75 -15.80
CA PRO A 191 20.41 4.77 -15.89
C PRO A 191 19.77 6.08 -15.41
N ARG A 192 20.41 6.73 -14.43
CA ARG A 192 19.94 8.00 -13.88
C ARG A 192 19.91 8.99 -15.04
N SER A 193 18.73 9.26 -15.60
CA SER A 193 18.60 10.30 -16.61
C SER A 193 18.97 11.61 -15.95
N SER A 194 20.06 12.21 -16.42
CA SER A 194 20.50 13.55 -16.09
C SER A 194 19.52 14.57 -16.69
N ALA A 195 18.30 14.59 -16.18
CA ALA A 195 17.41 15.72 -16.44
C ALA A 195 17.86 16.86 -15.52
N VAL A 196 18.65 17.76 -16.09
CA VAL A 196 18.88 19.10 -15.58
C VAL A 196 17.50 19.69 -15.28
N PHE A 197 17.23 20.00 -14.02
CA PHE A 197 16.08 20.80 -13.63
C PHE A 197 16.29 22.20 -14.21
N THR A 198 15.74 22.45 -15.40
CA THR A 198 15.49 23.83 -15.84
C THR A 198 14.21 24.28 -15.15
N SER A 199 14.36 25.25 -14.26
CA SER A 199 13.27 25.99 -13.63
C SER A 199 12.40 26.63 -14.71
N GLY A 200 11.24 26.01 -15.00
CA GLY A 200 10.20 26.56 -15.87
C GLY A 200 8.90 26.66 -15.08
N HIS A 201 8.38 27.88 -14.96
CA HIS A 201 7.23 28.29 -14.17
C HIS A 201 6.03 27.33 -14.16
N CYS A 202 5.56 27.00 -12.95
CA CYS A 202 4.23 26.47 -12.73
C CYS A 202 3.20 27.59 -12.98
N PHE A 203 2.41 27.46 -14.04
CA PHE A 203 1.19 28.26 -14.20
C PHE A 203 0.08 27.60 -13.36
N ASP A 204 -0.44 28.38 -12.42
CA ASP A 204 -1.62 28.11 -11.62
C ASP A 204 -2.87 28.18 -12.51
N SER A 205 -3.83 27.29 -12.29
CA SER A 205 -5.17 27.42 -12.88
C SER A 205 -6.21 26.82 -11.92
N THR A 206 -6.74 27.74 -11.14
CA THR A 206 -7.94 27.66 -10.31
C THR A 206 -9.21 27.41 -11.12
N TYR A 207 -10.15 26.67 -10.50
CA TYR A 207 -11.61 26.84 -10.50
C TYR A 207 -12.30 27.45 -11.74
N GLY A 208 -13.29 26.71 -12.27
CA GLY A 208 -14.32 27.25 -13.15
C GLY A 208 -15.66 26.53 -12.93
N HIS A 209 -16.57 27.20 -12.23
CA HIS A 209 -18.00 26.89 -12.22
C HIS A 209 -18.61 27.32 -13.57
N SER A 210 -19.54 26.52 -14.08
CA SER A 210 -20.84 26.93 -14.62
C SER A 210 -21.78 25.74 -14.58
#